data_AF-A0A917KHN7-F1
#
_entry.id   AF-A0A917KHN7-F1
#
_cell.length_a   1.000
_cell.length_b   1.000
_cell.length_c   1.000
_cell.angle_alpha   90.00
_cell.angle_beta   90.00
_cell.angle_gamma   90.00
#
_symmetry.space_group_name_H-M   'P 1'
#
loop_
_entity.id
_entity.type
_entity.pdbx_description
1 polymer ?
#
loop_
_entity_poly.entity_id
_entity_poly.type
_entity_poly.pdbx_seq_one_letter_code
_entity_poly.pdbx_strand_id
1 'polypeptide(L)'
;MRSTQKTTQKLVQALQHGFDVIVRPVPEVGVDVVYVSTIADLTRVEERLLGPILRAHTRPGRDLETWLQNTLQLGELTRAQSVDDAACALLESHAVICTPRHYFVVNVQGPRRRTPEEPAAEIAIRGPRDGFTESIETNASLIRTRLRDRQLVLETFIIGDRTRTKVLLAYIADGSVPSSGVISPFVSSL
;
A
#
# COMPACT_ATOMS: atom_id res chain seq x y z
N MET A 1 -9.74 1.38 -21.20
CA MET A 1 -9.57 2.34 -20.08
C MET A 1 -10.58 2.13 -18.96
N ARG A 2 -11.91 2.13 -19.19
CA ARG A 2 -12.91 1.93 -18.11
C ARG A 2 -12.86 0.58 -17.38
N SER A 3 -12.24 -0.45 -17.97
CA SER A 3 -12.24 -1.81 -17.42
C SER A 3 -11.25 -2.01 -16.27
N THR A 4 -10.02 -1.47 -16.37
CA THR A 4 -8.99 -1.59 -15.32
C THR A 4 -9.42 -0.84 -14.06
N GLN A 5 -10.01 0.34 -14.23
CA GLN A 5 -10.50 1.18 -13.15
C GLN A 5 -11.48 0.44 -12.22
N LYS A 6 -12.34 -0.44 -12.76
CA LYS A 6 -13.28 -1.24 -11.96
C LYS A 6 -12.54 -2.27 -11.10
N THR A 7 -11.52 -2.92 -11.64
CA THR A 7 -10.70 -3.91 -10.95
C THR A 7 -9.88 -3.24 -9.83
N THR A 8 -9.27 -2.10 -10.13
CA THR A 8 -8.53 -1.28 -9.16
C THR A 8 -9.43 -0.78 -8.04
N GLN A 9 -10.62 -0.28 -8.37
CA GLN A 9 -11.57 0.23 -7.37
C GLN A 9 -12.01 -0.85 -6.37
N LYS A 10 -12.26 -2.09 -6.84
CA LYS A 10 -12.56 -3.23 -5.95
C LYS A 10 -11.43 -3.52 -4.97
N LEU A 11 -10.18 -3.46 -5.45
CA LEU A 11 -9.01 -3.70 -4.62
C LEU A 11 -8.81 -2.60 -3.57
N VAL A 12 -8.98 -1.34 -3.96
CA VAL A 12 -8.86 -0.21 -3.03
C VAL A 12 -9.99 -0.24 -1.97
N GLN A 13 -11.21 -0.60 -2.37
CA GLN A 13 -12.34 -0.80 -1.44
C GLN A 13 -12.07 -1.92 -0.43
N ALA A 14 -11.39 -2.99 -0.85
CA ALA A 14 -11.03 -4.11 0.01
C ALA A 14 -10.03 -3.75 1.14
N LEU A 15 -9.43 -2.55 1.09
CA LEU A 15 -8.52 -1.97 2.08
C LEU A 15 -9.09 -0.69 2.74
N GLN A 16 -10.40 -0.48 2.67
CA GLN A 16 -11.10 0.64 3.32
C GLN A 16 -10.56 2.03 2.95
N HIS A 17 -10.05 2.22 1.72
CA HIS A 17 -9.61 3.54 1.23
C HIS A 17 -8.53 4.24 2.09
N GLY A 18 -7.57 3.49 2.65
CA GLY A 18 -6.47 4.10 3.42
C GLY A 18 -5.69 5.16 2.63
N PHE A 19 -5.34 6.28 3.29
CA PHE A 19 -4.59 7.40 2.65
C PHE A 19 -3.24 6.99 2.06
N ASP A 20 -2.69 5.88 2.55
CA ASP A 20 -1.42 5.29 2.16
C ASP A 20 -1.53 4.29 1.01
N VAL A 21 -2.74 3.95 0.55
CA VAL A 21 -2.96 3.13 -0.65
C VAL A 21 -2.82 4.01 -1.88
N ILE A 22 -1.70 3.89 -2.59
CA ILE A 22 -1.41 4.66 -3.78
C ILE A 22 -1.78 3.87 -5.03
N VAL A 23 -2.51 4.52 -5.93
CA VAL A 23 -2.80 4.03 -7.28
C VAL A 23 -2.02 4.87 -8.28
N ARG A 24 -1.22 4.22 -9.12
CA ARG A 24 -0.48 4.83 -10.24
C ARG A 24 -1.03 4.28 -11.56
N PRO A 25 -1.93 5.02 -12.24
CA PRO A 25 -2.42 4.63 -13.54
C PRO A 25 -1.32 4.69 -14.59
N VAL A 26 -1.27 3.68 -15.47
CA VAL A 26 -0.39 3.64 -16.64
C VAL A 26 -1.25 3.41 -17.89
N PRO A 27 -1.92 4.48 -18.40
CA PRO A 27 -2.93 4.36 -19.45
C PRO A 27 -2.37 3.85 -20.78
N GLU A 28 -1.08 4.06 -21.06
CA GLU A 28 -0.37 3.62 -22.26
C GLU A 28 -0.35 2.10 -22.40
N VAL A 29 -0.32 1.41 -21.25
CA VAL A 29 -0.26 -0.04 -21.12
C VAL A 29 -1.63 -0.61 -20.68
N GLY A 30 -2.51 0.24 -20.15
CA GLY A 30 -3.85 -0.14 -19.72
C GLY A 30 -3.87 -0.85 -18.36
N VAL A 31 -2.89 -0.57 -17.51
CA VAL A 31 -2.74 -1.14 -16.16
C VAL A 31 -2.71 -0.05 -15.10
N ASP A 32 -3.04 -0.41 -13.87
CA ASP A 32 -2.80 0.45 -12.70
C ASP A 32 -1.85 -0.28 -11.75
N VAL A 33 -0.85 0.41 -11.21
CA VAL A 33 0.03 -0.13 -10.17
C VAL A 33 -0.46 0.36 -8.81
N VAL A 34 -0.74 -0.56 -7.91
CA VAL A 34 -1.24 -0.29 -6.56
C VAL A 34 -0.20 -0.73 -5.54
N TYR A 35 0.07 0.10 -4.54
CA TYR A 35 0.98 -0.22 -3.44
C TYR A 35 0.61 0.58 -2.19
N VAL A 36 1.05 0.11 -1.02
CA VAL A 36 0.87 0.84 0.24
C VAL A 36 2.15 1.60 0.55
N SER A 37 2.14 2.93 0.40
CA SER A 37 3.34 3.78 0.46
C SER A 37 4.05 3.76 1.80
N THR A 38 3.31 3.49 2.88
CA THR A 38 3.85 3.44 4.24
C THR A 38 4.67 2.18 4.51
N ILE A 39 4.52 1.11 3.72
CA ILE A 39 5.17 -0.19 3.98
C ILE A 39 5.91 -0.76 2.76
N ALA A 40 5.64 -0.29 1.55
CA ALA A 40 6.37 -0.67 0.35
C ALA A 40 7.72 0.06 0.27
N ASP A 41 8.72 -0.59 -0.32
CA ASP A 41 9.96 0.10 -0.70
C ASP A 41 9.71 0.90 -1.98
N LEU A 42 9.56 2.21 -1.84
CA LEU A 42 9.23 3.11 -2.95
C LEU A 42 10.31 3.13 -4.03
N THR A 43 11.58 2.95 -3.65
CA THR A 43 12.68 2.84 -4.62
C THR A 43 12.49 1.59 -5.48
N ARG A 44 12.14 0.45 -4.88
CA ARG A 44 11.85 -0.78 -5.65
C ARG A 44 10.58 -0.66 -6.50
N VAL A 45 9.54 0.04 -6.03
CA VAL A 45 8.37 0.33 -6.86
C VAL A 45 8.78 1.11 -8.12
N GLU A 46 9.61 2.14 -7.96
CA GLU A 46 10.04 2.94 -9.10
C GLU A 46 10.98 2.16 -10.03
N GLU A 47 12.03 1.54 -9.48
CA GLU A 47 13.08 0.89 -10.28
C GLU A 47 12.66 -0.45 -10.89
N ARG A 48 11.76 -1.19 -10.21
CA ARG A 48 11.36 -2.54 -10.65
C ARG A 48 9.99 -2.62 -11.31
N LEU A 49 9.15 -1.59 -11.17
CA LEU A 49 7.80 -1.58 -11.76
C LEU A 49 7.60 -0.41 -12.70
N LEU A 50 7.52 0.80 -12.16
CA LEU A 50 7.10 1.97 -12.92
C LEU A 50 8.12 2.32 -13.99
N GLY A 51 9.40 2.42 -13.62
CA GLY A 51 10.50 2.73 -14.54
C GLY A 51 10.54 1.81 -15.77
N PRO A 52 10.62 0.49 -15.61
CA PRO A 52 10.62 -0.44 -16.74
C PRO A 52 9.36 -0.35 -17.61
N ILE A 53 8.16 -0.25 -17.01
CA ILE A 53 6.90 -0.15 -17.76
C ILE A 53 6.86 1.15 -18.57
N LEU A 54 7.23 2.28 -17.98
CA LEU A 54 7.17 3.60 -18.61
C LEU A 54 8.25 3.80 -19.68
N ARG A 55 9.40 3.16 -19.53
CA ARG A 55 10.52 3.23 -20.51
C ARG A 55 10.46 2.14 -21.58
N ALA A 56 9.47 1.24 -21.51
CA ALA A 56 9.32 0.19 -22.50
C ALA A 56 9.07 0.79 -23.90
N HIS A 57 9.92 0.42 -24.85
CA HIS A 57 9.82 0.88 -26.24
C HIS A 57 8.75 0.09 -27.01
N THR A 58 8.36 -1.08 -26.49
CA THR A 58 7.31 -1.93 -27.04
C THR A 58 6.02 -1.70 -26.25
N ARG A 59 4.90 -1.59 -26.95
CA ARG A 59 3.58 -1.60 -26.32
C ARG A 59 3.14 -3.05 -26.07
N PRO A 60 2.29 -3.30 -25.05
CA PRO A 60 1.69 -4.61 -24.88
C PRO A 60 0.92 -4.99 -26.16
N GLY A 61 1.20 -6.20 -26.67
CA GLY A 61 0.47 -6.78 -27.80
C GLY A 61 -0.88 -7.35 -27.36
N ARG A 62 -1.22 -8.54 -27.86
CA ARG A 62 -2.41 -9.27 -27.38
C ARG A 62 -2.23 -9.87 -25.99
N ASP A 63 -0.97 -10.15 -25.62
CA ASP A 63 -0.62 -10.79 -24.36
C ASP A 63 0.11 -9.79 -23.45
N LEU A 64 -0.67 -9.19 -22.55
CA LEU A 64 -0.17 -8.24 -21.55
C LEU A 64 0.69 -8.95 -20.49
N GLU A 65 0.39 -10.20 -20.16
CA GLU A 65 1.09 -10.93 -19.10
C GLU A 65 2.51 -11.28 -19.51
N THR A 66 2.67 -11.86 -20.71
CA THR A 66 3.99 -12.13 -21.29
C THR A 66 4.79 -10.83 -21.48
N TRP A 67 4.12 -9.74 -21.88
CA TRP A 67 4.78 -8.44 -21.99
C TRP A 67 5.28 -7.94 -20.62
N LEU A 68 4.45 -8.03 -19.57
CA LEU A 68 4.84 -7.64 -18.22
C LEU A 68 6.01 -8.48 -17.69
N GLN A 69 5.99 -9.81 -17.89
CA GLN A 69 7.10 -10.70 -17.48
C GLN A 69 8.43 -10.26 -18.11
N ASN A 70 8.43 -10.05 -19.42
CA ASN A 70 9.62 -9.65 -20.17
C ASN A 70 10.08 -8.22 -19.81
N THR A 71 9.17 -7.27 -19.73
CA THR A 71 9.48 -5.86 -19.44
C THR A 71 10.03 -5.68 -18.02
N LEU A 72 9.43 -6.37 -17.05
CA LEU A 72 9.83 -6.29 -15.65
C LEU A 72 11.00 -7.24 -15.31
N GLN A 73 11.42 -8.08 -16.27
CA GLN A 73 12.41 -9.15 -16.07
C GLN A 73 12.10 -10.01 -14.85
N LEU A 74 10.80 -10.28 -14.66
CA LEU A 74 10.33 -11.19 -13.63
C LEU A 74 10.42 -12.60 -14.19
N GLY A 75 10.62 -13.59 -13.31
CA GLY A 75 10.42 -14.99 -13.69
C GLY A 75 8.93 -15.23 -13.96
N GLU A 76 8.26 -15.95 -13.06
CA GLU A 76 6.80 -16.09 -13.14
C GLU A 76 6.10 -14.93 -12.44
N LEU A 77 5.17 -14.26 -13.14
CA LEU A 77 4.26 -13.29 -12.50
C LEU A 77 3.30 -14.04 -11.60
N THR A 78 3.37 -13.78 -10.30
CA THR A 78 2.41 -14.36 -9.35
C THR A 78 1.05 -13.71 -9.55
N ARG A 79 0.04 -14.50 -9.88
CA ARG A 79 -1.34 -14.04 -10.03
C ARG A 79 -2.14 -14.31 -8.77
N ALA A 80 -2.76 -13.26 -8.22
CA ALA A 80 -3.71 -13.41 -7.12
C ALA A 80 -5.01 -14.08 -7.62
N GLN A 81 -5.56 -14.98 -6.81
CA GLN A 81 -6.75 -15.75 -7.16
C GLN A 81 -8.05 -14.99 -6.85
N SER A 82 -7.97 -14.03 -5.91
CA SER A 82 -9.08 -13.19 -5.48
C SER A 82 -8.65 -11.74 -5.22
N VAL A 83 -9.63 -10.86 -5.03
CA VAL A 83 -9.38 -9.49 -4.56
C VAL A 83 -8.78 -9.51 -3.17
N ASP A 84 -9.21 -10.46 -2.33
CA ASP A 84 -8.73 -10.64 -0.97
C ASP A 84 -7.25 -11.02 -0.93
N ASP A 85 -6.82 -11.94 -1.80
CA ASP A 85 -5.40 -12.32 -1.91
C ASP A 85 -4.55 -11.12 -2.36
N ALA A 86 -5.05 -10.33 -3.31
CA ALA A 86 -4.36 -9.12 -3.77
C ALA A 86 -4.27 -8.07 -2.64
N ALA A 87 -5.32 -7.90 -1.85
CA ALA A 87 -5.33 -6.99 -0.70
C ALA A 87 -4.34 -7.45 0.39
N CYS A 88 -4.29 -8.76 0.68
CA CYS A 88 -3.32 -9.34 1.60
C CYS A 88 -1.88 -9.10 1.11
N ALA A 89 -1.61 -9.31 -0.19
CA ALA A 89 -0.29 -9.08 -0.77
C ALA A 89 0.17 -7.61 -0.59
N LEU A 90 -0.73 -6.64 -0.79
CA LEU A 90 -0.45 -5.22 -0.54
C LEU A 90 -0.04 -4.96 0.92
N LEU A 91 -0.74 -5.56 1.89
CA LEU A 91 -0.41 -5.46 3.32
C LEU A 91 0.89 -6.18 3.71
N GLU A 92 1.36 -7.10 2.87
CA GLU A 92 2.66 -7.75 2.99
C GLU A 92 3.78 -6.99 2.27
N SER A 93 3.60 -5.68 2.00
CA SER A 93 4.62 -4.85 1.31
C SER A 93 4.93 -5.32 -0.12
N HIS A 94 3.96 -5.95 -0.80
CA HIS A 94 4.00 -6.14 -2.25
C HIS A 94 3.29 -4.99 -2.97
N ALA A 95 3.54 -4.87 -4.26
CA ALA A 95 2.74 -4.05 -5.16
C ALA A 95 1.85 -4.98 -6.00
N VAL A 96 0.72 -4.46 -6.46
CA VAL A 96 -0.23 -5.18 -7.30
C VAL A 96 -0.44 -4.41 -8.60
N ILE A 97 -0.19 -5.08 -9.73
CA ILE A 97 -0.53 -4.58 -11.06
C ILE A 97 -1.96 -5.04 -11.38
N CYS A 98 -2.87 -4.08 -11.46
CA CYS A 98 -4.25 -4.30 -11.84
C CYS A 98 -4.39 -4.25 -13.37
N THR A 99 -5.01 -5.28 -13.92
CA THR A 99 -5.41 -5.35 -15.33
C THR A 99 -6.94 -5.42 -15.41
N PRO A 100 -7.55 -5.36 -16.61
CA PRO A 100 -9.00 -5.53 -16.74
C PRO A 100 -9.57 -6.82 -16.13
N ARG A 101 -8.75 -7.88 -15.97
CA ARG A 101 -9.23 -9.21 -15.56
C ARG A 101 -8.50 -9.81 -14.36
N HIS A 102 -7.26 -9.39 -14.12
CA HIS A 102 -6.32 -10.07 -13.22
C HIS A 102 -5.55 -9.08 -12.35
N TYR A 103 -5.09 -9.59 -11.21
CA TYR A 103 -4.18 -8.92 -10.29
C TYR A 103 -2.85 -9.68 -10.30
N PHE A 104 -1.76 -8.99 -10.62
CA PHE A 104 -0.42 -9.56 -10.56
C PHE A 104 0.32 -8.98 -9.37
N VAL A 105 0.88 -9.85 -8.53
CA VAL A 105 1.63 -9.49 -7.33
C VAL A 105 3.09 -9.39 -7.68
N VAL A 106 3.72 -8.28 -7.29
CA VAL A 106 5.16 -8.06 -7.48
C VAL A 106 5.82 -7.70 -6.16
N ASN A 107 6.89 -8.43 -5.84
CA ASN A 107 7.67 -8.18 -4.63
C ASN A 107 8.47 -6.88 -4.74
N VAL A 108 8.06 -5.91 -3.93
CA VAL A 108 8.71 -4.62 -3.72
C VAL A 108 9.09 -4.43 -2.24
N GLN A 109 9.26 -5.52 -1.50
CA GLN A 109 9.71 -5.45 -0.10
C GLN A 109 11.15 -4.92 -0.03
N GLY A 110 11.48 -4.05 0.92
CA GLY A 110 12.88 -3.66 1.12
C GLY A 110 13.76 -4.87 1.48
N PRO A 111 15.09 -4.77 1.32
CA PRO A 111 16.01 -5.80 1.82
C PRO A 111 15.70 -6.07 3.31
N ARG A 112 15.51 -7.34 3.67
CA ARG A 112 15.31 -7.70 5.08
C ARG A 112 16.55 -7.26 5.85
N ARG A 113 16.43 -6.26 6.73
CA ARG A 113 17.44 -5.97 7.75
C ARG A 113 17.50 -7.17 8.71
N ARG A 114 18.26 -8.19 8.34
CA ARG A 114 18.77 -9.22 9.23
C ARG A 114 20.27 -9.32 8.97
N THR A 115 21.00 -8.36 9.50
CA THR A 115 22.37 -8.65 9.92
C THR A 115 22.25 -9.28 11.30
N PRO A 116 22.77 -10.50 11.55
CA PRO A 116 22.96 -10.94 12.92
C PRO A 116 24.08 -10.09 13.52
N GLU A 117 23.74 -9.03 14.27
CA GLU A 117 24.70 -8.40 15.18
C GLU A 117 24.82 -9.27 16.42
N GLU A 118 26.06 -9.59 16.80
CA GLU A 118 26.37 -10.25 18.07
C GLU A 118 25.78 -9.42 19.24
N PRO A 119 25.20 -10.09 20.26
CA PRO A 119 24.52 -9.38 21.33
C PRO A 119 25.54 -8.59 22.17
N ALA A 120 25.40 -7.27 22.20
CA ALA A 120 26.06 -6.45 23.21
C ALA A 120 25.51 -6.85 24.59
N ALA A 121 26.41 -7.29 25.47
CA ALA A 121 26.06 -7.71 26.82
C ALA A 121 25.44 -6.56 27.65
N GLU A 122 24.41 -6.93 28.42
CA GLU A 122 23.78 -6.26 29.56
C GLU A 122 22.77 -5.09 29.36
N ILE A 123 21.51 -5.52 29.21
CA ILE A 123 20.27 -5.19 29.97
C ILE A 123 20.06 -3.74 30.45
N ALA A 124 19.06 -3.09 29.84
CA ALA A 124 18.12 -2.23 30.57
C ALA A 124 16.69 -2.42 30.03
N ILE A 125 15.75 -2.61 30.96
CA ILE A 125 14.30 -2.75 30.79
C ILE A 125 13.75 -1.57 29.97
N ARG A 126 13.63 -1.71 28.65
CA ARG A 126 12.77 -0.86 27.81
C ARG A 126 12.23 -1.74 26.69
N GLY A 127 10.91 -1.77 26.55
CA GLY A 127 10.25 -2.43 25.42
C GLY A 127 10.74 -1.91 24.06
N PRO A 128 10.36 -2.58 22.95
CA PRO A 128 10.80 -2.20 21.61
C PRO A 128 10.58 -0.71 21.35
N ARG A 129 11.67 0.02 21.10
CA ARG A 129 11.71 1.50 21.02
C ARG A 129 11.26 2.04 19.65
N ASP A 130 10.17 1.57 19.06
CA ASP A 130 9.58 2.37 17.97
C ASP A 130 8.56 3.32 18.59
N GLY A 131 9.08 4.43 19.11
CA GLY A 131 8.26 5.57 19.50
C GLY A 131 7.76 6.31 18.26
N PHE A 132 6.58 6.92 18.38
CA PHE A 132 6.11 7.84 17.35
C PHE A 132 7.03 9.06 17.23
N THR A 133 7.10 9.60 16.02
CA THR A 133 7.82 10.83 15.68
C THR A 133 6.81 11.93 15.29
N GLU A 134 7.30 13.09 14.88
CA GLU A 134 6.45 14.18 14.36
C GLU A 134 5.90 13.89 12.96
N SER A 135 6.42 12.84 12.27
CA SER A 135 6.00 12.49 10.93
C SER A 135 4.80 11.54 10.94
N ILE A 136 3.68 12.02 10.38
CA ILE A 136 2.47 11.21 10.16
C ILE A 136 2.79 9.96 9.34
N GLU A 137 3.62 10.09 8.31
CA GLU A 137 3.96 8.98 7.42
C GLU A 137 4.77 7.91 8.15
N THR A 138 5.74 8.32 8.98
CA THR A 138 6.52 7.40 9.82
C THR A 138 5.62 6.70 10.82
N ASN A 139 4.73 7.43 11.49
CA ASN A 139 3.82 6.83 12.47
C ASN A 139 2.80 5.88 11.81
N ALA A 140 2.26 6.25 10.65
CA ALA A 140 1.39 5.38 9.88
C ALA A 140 2.11 4.11 9.44
N SER A 141 3.37 4.20 9.00
CA SER A 141 4.22 3.05 8.71
C SER A 141 4.40 2.14 9.93
N LEU A 142 4.66 2.71 11.10
CA LEU A 142 4.79 1.97 12.36
C LEU A 142 3.48 1.25 12.75
N ILE A 143 2.33 1.89 12.55
CA ILE A 143 1.01 1.29 12.79
C ILE A 143 0.75 0.17 11.79
N ARG A 144 0.87 0.45 10.48
CA ARG A 144 0.57 -0.49 9.39
C ARG A 144 1.50 -1.71 9.38
N THR A 145 2.77 -1.51 9.76
CA THR A 145 3.74 -2.62 9.90
C THR A 145 3.35 -3.59 11.01
N ARG A 146 2.80 -3.07 12.12
CA ARG A 146 2.33 -3.88 13.26
C ARG A 146 0.94 -4.47 13.05
N LEU A 147 0.05 -3.71 12.42
CA LEU A 147 -1.34 -4.06 12.16
C LEU A 147 -1.57 -4.20 10.66
N ARG A 148 -1.28 -5.39 10.13
CA ARG A 148 -1.55 -5.77 8.74
C ARG A 148 -3.00 -6.23 8.58
N ASP A 149 -3.91 -5.38 9.02
CA ASP A 149 -5.35 -5.64 8.97
C ASP A 149 -5.99 -4.84 7.83
N ARG A 150 -6.87 -5.48 7.07
CA ARG A 150 -7.62 -4.85 5.98
C ARG A 150 -8.72 -3.93 6.50
N GLN A 151 -9.18 -4.16 7.72
CA GLN A 151 -10.14 -3.32 8.43
C GLN A 151 -9.47 -2.11 9.07
N LEU A 152 -8.13 -2.03 9.11
CA LEU A 152 -7.43 -0.84 9.57
C LEU A 152 -7.63 0.32 8.58
N VAL A 153 -8.36 1.31 9.03
CA VAL A 153 -8.59 2.57 8.34
C VAL A 153 -7.62 3.62 8.87
N LEU A 154 -6.99 4.35 7.93
CA LEU A 154 -6.10 5.46 8.20
C LEU A 154 -6.61 6.66 7.39
N GLU A 155 -7.20 7.65 8.06
CA GLU A 155 -7.80 8.83 7.45
C GLU A 155 -7.09 10.10 7.91
N THR A 156 -6.75 10.98 6.98
CA THR A 156 -6.10 12.26 7.30
C THR A 156 -7.07 13.42 7.20
N PHE A 157 -6.99 14.33 8.16
CA PHE A 157 -7.80 15.56 8.21
C PHE A 157 -6.90 16.79 8.34
N ILE A 158 -7.46 17.95 8.03
CA ILE A 158 -6.84 19.25 8.33
C ILE A 158 -7.76 19.94 9.33
N ILE A 159 -7.23 20.29 10.49
CA ILE A 159 -8.01 20.86 11.59
C ILE A 159 -7.47 22.22 12.01
N GLY A 160 -8.36 23.07 12.53
CA GLY A 160 -8.03 24.39 13.05
C GLY A 160 -7.90 25.48 11.97
N ASP A 161 -8.57 26.61 12.20
CA ASP A 161 -8.74 27.68 11.21
C ASP A 161 -7.44 28.39 10.85
N ARG A 162 -6.56 28.61 11.84
CA ARG A 162 -5.32 29.39 11.67
C ARG A 162 -4.13 28.54 11.28
N THR A 163 -3.89 27.44 12.00
CA THR A 163 -2.69 26.61 11.81
C THR A 163 -2.87 25.55 10.75
N ARG A 164 -4.12 25.19 10.40
CA ARG A 164 -4.46 24.16 9.40
C ARG A 164 -3.62 22.89 9.57
N THR A 165 -3.66 22.34 10.77
CA THR A 165 -2.80 21.23 11.19
C THR A 165 -3.29 19.92 10.58
N LYS A 166 -2.40 19.19 9.92
CA LYS A 166 -2.70 17.84 9.41
C LYS A 166 -2.69 16.84 10.57
N VAL A 167 -3.72 16.00 10.66
CA VAL A 167 -3.85 14.93 11.65
C VAL A 167 -4.20 13.61 10.97
N LEU A 168 -3.90 12.49 11.64
CA LEU A 168 -4.23 11.14 11.19
C LEU A 168 -5.12 10.45 12.23
N LEU A 169 -6.30 10.01 11.82
CA LEU A 169 -7.16 9.12 12.59
C LEU A 169 -6.91 7.69 12.13
N ALA A 170 -6.67 6.79 13.09
CA ALA A 170 -6.49 5.36 12.84
C ALA A 170 -7.52 4.57 13.64
N TYR A 171 -8.24 3.65 12.99
CA TYR A 171 -9.25 2.81 13.66
C TYR A 171 -9.48 1.50 12.89
N ILE A 172 -10.09 0.50 13.55
CA ILE A 172 -10.52 -0.75 12.91
C ILE A 172 -12.00 -0.65 12.56
N ALA A 173 -12.33 -0.82 11.28
CA ALA A 173 -13.69 -0.86 10.76
C ALA A 173 -14.24 -2.30 10.77
N ASP A 174 -14.53 -2.83 11.96
CA ASP A 174 -15.09 -4.18 12.17
C ASP A 174 -16.63 -4.17 12.34
N GLY A 175 -17.27 -3.01 12.18
CA GLY A 175 -18.71 -2.82 12.40
C GLY A 175 -19.12 -2.68 13.87
N SER A 176 -18.20 -2.84 14.82
CA SER A 176 -18.46 -2.63 16.26
C SER A 176 -18.41 -1.15 16.66
N VAL A 177 -17.68 -0.33 15.91
CA VAL A 177 -17.68 1.13 16.02
C VAL A 177 -18.56 1.71 14.92
N PRO A 178 -19.78 2.21 15.22
CA PRO A 178 -20.59 2.87 14.21
C PRO A 178 -19.88 4.14 13.76
N SER A 179 -19.52 4.19 12.47
CA SER A 179 -18.97 5.39 11.82
C SER A 179 -19.86 6.61 12.05
N SER A 180 -21.18 6.43 12.22
CA SER A 180 -22.15 7.49 12.51
C SER A 180 -22.24 7.93 13.98
N GLY A 181 -21.83 7.10 14.94
CA GLY A 181 -22.07 7.35 16.37
C GLY A 181 -20.90 7.94 17.14
N VAL A 182 -19.66 7.63 16.74
CA VAL A 182 -18.44 8.06 17.45
C VAL A 182 -17.47 8.79 16.53
N ILE A 183 -17.25 8.27 15.32
CA ILE A 183 -16.27 8.82 14.36
C ILE A 183 -16.84 10.06 13.66
N SER A 184 -18.05 10.00 13.12
CA SER A 184 -18.69 11.10 12.39
C SER A 184 -18.89 12.36 13.24
N PRO A 185 -19.33 12.29 14.52
CA PRO A 185 -19.40 13.48 15.36
C PRO A 185 -18.02 14.13 15.55
N PHE A 186 -17.00 13.31 15.81
CA PHE A 186 -15.61 13.79 15.97
C PHE A 186 -15.10 14.48 14.71
N VAL A 187 -15.27 13.84 13.54
CA VAL A 187 -14.86 14.39 12.24
C VAL A 187 -15.66 15.65 11.87
N SER A 188 -16.95 15.72 12.21
CA SER A 188 -17.80 16.88 11.92
C SER A 188 -17.55 18.10 12.82
N SER A 189 -16.90 17.87 13.96
CA SER A 189 -16.58 18.90 14.97
C SER A 189 -15.16 19.48 14.85
N LEU A 190 -14.36 18.95 13.92
CA LEU A 190 -12.97 19.33 13.65
C LEU A 190 -12.86 20.28 12.46
#